data_AF-A0A2S8PXC3-F1
#
_entry.id   AF-A0A2S8PXC3-F1
#
_cell.length_a   1.000
_cell.length_b   1.000
_cell.length_c   1.000
_cell.angle_alpha   90.00
_cell.angle_beta   90.00
_cell.angle_gamma   90.00
#
_symmetry.space_group_name_H-M   'P 1'
#
loop_
_entity.id
_entity.type
_entity.pdbx_description
1 polymer ?
#
loop_
_entity_poly.entity_id
_entity_poly.type
_entity_poly.pdbx_seq_one_letter_code
_entity_poly.pdbx_strand_id
1 'polypeptide(L)'
;MSKHHTKPAFDYGKYGVFVITEAANSKVISYEEAVVSLDAGQYDHDLLLGFELIAAIFHGWKAGFYAPTSEQRLMFWRWIVSASFVQEQIDRNGTLEVDNDKGGTDTAALYDNGTAAITIYPLAERMMLATHIEGIAFEKAGSEDGADMAVRMYMTFINMQPEIGNRLSEKGREGLSLLHDELIKVAKAGEFNTMPVIH
;
A
#
# COMPACT_ATOMS: atom_id res chain seq x y z
N MET A 1 -7.61 -32.96 -6.06
CA MET A 1 -8.36 -32.08 -6.98
C MET A 1 -8.19 -30.66 -6.47
N SER A 2 -7.34 -29.86 -7.10
CA SER A 2 -7.15 -28.47 -6.71
C SER A 2 -8.39 -27.69 -7.12
N LYS A 3 -9.12 -27.09 -6.17
CA LYS A 3 -10.12 -26.08 -6.48
C LYS A 3 -9.34 -24.88 -6.99
N HIS A 4 -9.22 -24.71 -8.31
CA HIS A 4 -8.85 -23.43 -8.88
C HIS A 4 -9.94 -22.43 -8.49
N HIS A 5 -9.74 -21.70 -7.40
CA HIS A 5 -10.43 -20.43 -7.19
C HIS A 5 -9.76 -19.45 -8.14
N THR A 6 -10.43 -19.08 -9.22
CA THR A 6 -9.95 -17.98 -10.07
C THR A 6 -10.16 -16.70 -9.27
N LYS A 7 -9.06 -15.98 -8.99
CA LYS A 7 -9.12 -14.70 -8.27
C LYS A 7 -10.01 -13.71 -9.04
N PRO A 8 -10.72 -12.80 -8.35
CA PRO A 8 -11.46 -11.74 -9.02
C PRO A 8 -10.52 -10.93 -9.92
N ALA A 9 -11.02 -10.49 -11.07
CA ALA A 9 -10.28 -9.65 -12.00
C ALA A 9 -10.95 -8.28 -12.12
N PHE A 10 -10.16 -7.26 -12.44
CA PHE A 10 -10.67 -5.90 -12.63
C PHE A 10 -10.61 -5.47 -14.09
N ASP A 11 -11.67 -4.80 -14.53
CA ASP A 11 -11.71 -4.04 -15.77
C ASP A 11 -12.26 -2.64 -15.49
N TYR A 12 -12.24 -1.73 -16.46
CA TYR A 12 -12.62 -0.33 -16.27
C TYR A 12 -13.61 0.15 -17.33
N GLY A 13 -14.47 1.08 -16.95
CA GLY A 13 -15.45 1.66 -17.85
C GLY A 13 -15.90 3.06 -17.45
N LYS A 14 -16.80 3.62 -18.24
CA LYS A 14 -17.33 4.98 -18.01
C LYS A 14 -17.97 5.16 -16.63
N TYR A 15 -18.50 4.09 -16.06
CA TYR A 15 -19.28 4.14 -14.82
C TYR A 15 -18.50 3.66 -13.58
N GLY A 16 -17.25 3.22 -13.74
CA GLY A 16 -16.45 2.71 -12.63
C GLY A 16 -15.55 1.54 -13.01
N VAL A 17 -15.09 0.82 -11.99
CA VAL A 17 -14.34 -0.43 -12.11
C VAL A 17 -15.31 -1.60 -12.12
N PHE A 18 -15.15 -2.50 -13.08
CA PHE A 18 -15.85 -3.77 -13.15
C PHE A 18 -15.11 -4.81 -12.32
N VAL A 19 -15.79 -5.37 -11.32
CA VAL A 19 -15.31 -6.53 -10.56
C VAL A 19 -15.87 -7.78 -11.22
N ILE A 20 -15.00 -8.53 -11.88
CA ILE A 20 -15.34 -9.74 -12.62
C ILE A 20 -15.19 -10.94 -11.68
N THR A 21 -16.29 -11.64 -11.43
CA THR A 21 -16.33 -12.86 -10.60
C THR A 21 -16.80 -14.05 -11.43
N GLU A 22 -16.44 -15.27 -11.02
CA GLU A 22 -16.79 -16.51 -11.74
C GLU A 22 -18.29 -16.71 -11.95
N ALA A 23 -19.16 -16.12 -11.11
CA ALA A 23 -20.61 -16.32 -11.14
C ALA A 23 -21.34 -15.62 -12.30
N ALA A 24 -20.63 -15.16 -13.34
CA ALA A 24 -21.14 -14.29 -14.41
C ALA A 24 -21.77 -12.98 -13.92
N ASN A 25 -21.55 -12.63 -12.65
CA ASN A 25 -21.97 -11.37 -12.06
C ASN A 25 -20.80 -10.39 -12.11
N SER A 26 -20.93 -9.37 -12.96
CA SER A 26 -20.08 -8.18 -12.92
C SER A 26 -20.69 -7.17 -11.95
N LYS A 27 -20.01 -6.89 -10.83
CA LYS A 27 -20.36 -5.74 -9.99
C LYS A 27 -19.61 -4.53 -10.53
N VAL A 28 -20.29 -3.40 -10.67
CA VAL A 28 -19.60 -2.12 -10.90
C VAL A 28 -19.45 -1.43 -9.56
N ILE A 29 -18.23 -1.03 -9.22
CA ILE A 29 -17.95 -0.08 -8.14
C ILE A 29 -17.48 1.22 -8.77
N SER A 30 -17.85 2.35 -8.19
CA SER A 30 -17.31 3.64 -8.62
C SER A 30 -15.80 3.70 -8.40
N TYR A 31 -15.11 4.59 -9.13
CA TYR A 31 -13.68 4.81 -8.92
C TYR A 31 -13.36 5.31 -7.51
N GLU A 32 -14.26 6.12 -6.93
CA GLU A 32 -14.13 6.60 -5.55
C GLU A 32 -14.22 5.45 -4.54
N GLU A 33 -15.22 4.57 -4.67
CA GLU A 33 -15.34 3.39 -3.82
C GLU A 33 -14.12 2.47 -3.97
N ALA A 34 -13.57 2.34 -5.18
CA ALA A 34 -12.35 1.59 -5.42
C ALA A 34 -11.15 2.18 -4.67
N VAL A 35 -10.94 3.50 -4.72
CA VAL A 35 -9.87 4.18 -3.96
C VAL A 35 -10.06 4.03 -2.45
N VAL A 36 -11.28 4.22 -1.96
CA VAL A 36 -11.61 4.04 -0.53
C VAL A 36 -11.36 2.59 -0.09
N SER A 37 -11.68 1.60 -0.93
CA SER A 37 -11.44 0.19 -0.61
C SER A 37 -9.95 -0.15 -0.47
N LEU A 38 -9.09 0.46 -1.30
CA LEU A 38 -7.63 0.35 -1.18
C LEU A 38 -7.16 0.95 0.15
N ASP A 39 -7.50 2.21 0.42
CA ASP A 39 -7.07 2.90 1.65
C ASP A 39 -7.63 2.25 2.94
N ALA A 40 -8.80 1.62 2.86
CA ALA A 40 -9.36 0.82 3.96
C ALA A 40 -8.64 -0.53 4.19
N GLY A 41 -7.71 -0.91 3.30
CA GLY A 41 -6.90 -2.13 3.43
C GLY A 41 -7.59 -3.40 2.94
N GLN A 42 -8.65 -3.30 2.13
CA GLN A 42 -9.38 -4.48 1.65
C GLN A 42 -8.50 -5.42 0.81
N TYR A 43 -7.36 -4.94 0.31
CA TYR A 43 -6.42 -5.69 -0.53
C TYR A 43 -5.07 -5.96 0.13
N ASP A 44 -4.93 -5.68 1.43
CA ASP A 44 -3.64 -5.84 2.14
C ASP A 44 -3.20 -7.31 2.24
N HIS A 45 -4.15 -8.25 2.18
CA HIS A 45 -3.91 -9.69 2.18
C HIS A 45 -3.58 -10.26 0.78
N ASP A 46 -3.84 -9.49 -0.28
CA ASP A 46 -3.56 -9.88 -1.66
C ASP A 46 -3.10 -8.64 -2.45
N LEU A 47 -1.83 -8.27 -2.22
CA LEU A 47 -1.24 -7.06 -2.80
C LEU A 47 -1.30 -7.07 -4.34
N LEU A 48 -1.17 -8.24 -4.97
CA LEU A 48 -1.29 -8.37 -6.41
C LEU A 48 -2.68 -7.94 -6.88
N LEU A 49 -3.74 -8.41 -6.21
CA LEU A 49 -5.11 -8.02 -6.52
C LEU A 49 -5.32 -6.51 -6.32
N GLY A 50 -4.74 -5.93 -5.27
CA GLY A 50 -4.76 -4.48 -5.07
C GLY A 50 -4.06 -3.69 -6.18
N PHE A 51 -2.92 -4.19 -6.70
CA PHE A 51 -2.25 -3.59 -7.86
C PHE A 51 -3.07 -3.70 -9.15
N GLU A 52 -3.80 -4.80 -9.35
CA GLU A 52 -4.73 -4.94 -10.48
C GLU A 52 -5.87 -3.91 -10.40
N LEU A 53 -6.42 -3.68 -9.21
CA LEU A 53 -7.44 -2.63 -8.99
C LEU A 53 -6.87 -1.24 -9.33
N ILE A 54 -5.65 -0.95 -8.88
CA ILE A 54 -4.95 0.30 -9.20
C ILE A 54 -4.76 0.46 -10.71
N ALA A 55 -4.40 -0.61 -11.42
CA ALA A 55 -4.28 -0.57 -12.87
C ALA A 55 -5.62 -0.19 -13.53
N ALA A 56 -6.74 -0.79 -13.09
CA ALA A 56 -8.07 -0.44 -13.59
C ALA A 56 -8.44 1.04 -13.32
N ILE A 57 -8.12 1.56 -12.12
CA ILE A 57 -8.31 2.98 -11.78
C ILE A 57 -7.47 3.88 -12.70
N PHE A 58 -6.18 3.58 -12.90
CA PHE A 58 -5.30 4.35 -13.79
C PHE A 58 -5.77 4.32 -15.24
N HIS A 59 -6.25 3.18 -15.73
CA HIS A 59 -6.81 3.09 -17.07
C HIS A 59 -8.08 3.93 -17.23
N GLY A 60 -8.98 3.90 -16.23
CA GLY A 60 -10.15 4.78 -16.18
C GLY A 60 -9.80 6.27 -16.18
N TRP A 61 -8.78 6.65 -15.41
CA TRP A 61 -8.26 8.01 -15.40
C TRP A 61 -7.68 8.40 -16.76
N LYS A 62 -6.80 7.57 -17.35
CA LYS A 62 -6.19 7.82 -18.66
C LYS A 62 -7.23 7.92 -19.79
N ALA A 63 -8.33 7.17 -19.68
CA ALA A 63 -9.45 7.21 -20.63
C ALA A 63 -10.38 8.42 -20.44
N GLY A 64 -10.19 9.24 -19.39
CA GLY A 64 -11.03 10.39 -19.09
C GLY A 64 -12.37 10.04 -18.42
N PHE A 65 -12.53 8.82 -17.93
CA PHE A 65 -13.73 8.38 -17.20
C PHE A 65 -13.69 8.77 -15.72
N TYR A 66 -12.50 9.07 -15.22
CA TYR A 66 -12.27 9.43 -13.84
C TYR A 66 -11.26 10.57 -13.75
N ALA A 67 -11.52 11.51 -12.84
CA ALA A 67 -10.60 12.60 -12.52
C ALA A 67 -10.44 12.62 -10.99
N PRO A 68 -9.41 11.95 -10.44
CA PRO A 68 -9.23 11.87 -8.99
C PRO A 68 -8.94 13.26 -8.40
N THR A 69 -9.51 13.56 -7.23
CA THR A 69 -9.12 14.72 -6.41
C THR A 69 -7.68 14.56 -5.90
N SER A 70 -7.07 15.63 -5.38
CA SER A 70 -5.72 15.54 -4.77
C SER A 70 -5.69 14.57 -3.59
N GLU A 71 -6.75 14.51 -2.79
CA GLU A 71 -6.91 13.54 -1.70
C GLU A 71 -7.02 12.09 -2.21
N GLN A 72 -7.82 11.84 -3.24
CA GLN A 72 -7.94 10.51 -3.84
C GLN A 72 -6.60 10.05 -4.44
N ARG A 73 -5.84 10.97 -5.07
CA ARG A 73 -4.47 10.69 -5.52
C ARG A 73 -3.56 10.32 -4.37
N LEU A 74 -3.64 11.06 -3.27
CA LEU A 74 -2.84 10.79 -2.09
C LEU A 74 -3.11 9.38 -1.54
N MET A 75 -4.39 9.00 -1.40
CA MET A 75 -4.81 7.69 -0.89
C MET A 75 -4.23 6.52 -1.70
N PHE A 76 -4.43 6.48 -3.02
CA PHE A 76 -3.92 5.35 -3.79
C PHE A 76 -2.39 5.38 -3.95
N TRP A 77 -1.73 6.55 -3.99
CA TRP A 77 -0.26 6.60 -4.00
C TRP A 77 0.35 6.14 -2.67
N ARG A 78 -0.27 6.48 -1.53
CA ARG A 78 0.11 5.95 -0.22
C ARG A 78 0.01 4.44 -0.20
N TRP A 79 -1.08 3.89 -0.74
CA TRP A 79 -1.24 2.44 -0.87
C TRP A 79 -0.17 1.82 -1.77
N ILE A 80 0.11 2.40 -2.95
CA ILE A 80 1.14 1.91 -3.89
C ILE A 80 2.51 1.82 -3.21
N VAL A 81 2.92 2.86 -2.48
CA VAL A 81 4.23 2.89 -1.81
C VAL A 81 4.29 1.85 -0.69
N SER A 82 3.26 1.79 0.15
CA SER A 82 3.14 0.78 1.22
C SER A 82 3.20 -0.64 0.65
N ALA A 83 2.33 -0.98 -0.29
CA ALA A 83 2.28 -2.30 -0.91
C ALA A 83 3.59 -2.66 -1.63
N SER A 84 4.23 -1.70 -2.30
CA SER A 84 5.52 -1.93 -2.96
C SER A 84 6.63 -2.27 -1.98
N PHE A 85 6.67 -1.58 -0.83
CA PHE A 85 7.66 -1.85 0.22
C PHE A 85 7.42 -3.20 0.88
N VAL A 86 6.18 -3.49 1.28
CA VAL A 86 5.81 -4.78 1.88
C VAL A 86 6.12 -5.92 0.92
N GLN A 87 5.71 -5.83 -0.34
CA GLN A 87 6.00 -6.87 -1.34
C GLN A 87 7.51 -7.07 -1.52
N GLU A 88 8.30 -5.99 -1.51
CA GLU A 88 9.75 -6.10 -1.63
C GLU A 88 10.40 -6.75 -0.38
N GLN A 89 9.84 -6.54 0.81
CA GLN A 89 10.28 -7.26 2.01
C GLN A 89 9.89 -8.74 1.97
N ILE A 90 8.68 -9.07 1.50
CA ILE A 90 8.26 -10.47 1.28
C ILE A 90 9.22 -11.16 0.31
N ASP A 91 9.53 -10.51 -0.82
CA ASP A 91 10.39 -11.07 -1.86
C ASP A 91 11.83 -11.30 -1.35
N ARG A 92 12.32 -10.45 -0.44
CA ARG A 92 13.71 -10.49 0.06
C ARG A 92 13.90 -11.35 1.31
N ASN A 93 12.99 -11.22 2.27
CA ASN A 93 13.16 -11.72 3.63
C ASN A 93 12.07 -12.74 4.03
N GLY A 94 11.04 -12.89 3.21
CA GLY A 94 9.92 -13.79 3.47
C GLY A 94 8.88 -13.21 4.44
N THR A 95 8.07 -14.11 4.99
CA THR A 95 6.95 -13.79 5.90
C THR A 95 7.06 -14.54 7.22
N LEU A 96 6.32 -14.05 8.21
CA LEU A 96 6.16 -14.68 9.52
C LEU A 96 4.67 -14.75 9.87
N GLU A 97 4.24 -15.88 10.42
CA GLU A 97 2.90 -16.01 11.03
C GLU A 97 2.94 -15.45 12.45
N VAL A 98 2.07 -14.48 12.73
CA VAL A 98 1.99 -13.76 14.01
C VAL A 98 0.63 -14.03 14.63
N ASP A 99 0.57 -14.39 15.91
CA ASP A 99 -0.71 -14.55 16.62
C ASP A 99 -1.48 -13.23 16.60
N ASN A 100 -2.74 -13.28 16.19
CA ASN A 100 -3.57 -12.10 15.99
C ASN A 100 -4.47 -11.74 17.17
N ASP A 101 -4.22 -12.34 18.34
CA ASP A 101 -4.98 -12.19 19.58
C ASP A 101 -6.48 -12.56 19.47
N LYS A 102 -6.89 -13.12 18.32
CA LYS A 102 -8.27 -13.57 18.02
C LYS A 102 -8.34 -15.09 17.86
N GLY A 103 -7.28 -15.80 18.24
CA GLY A 103 -7.18 -17.25 18.13
C GLY A 103 -6.79 -17.75 16.74
N GLY A 104 -6.19 -16.89 15.90
CA GLY A 104 -5.61 -17.24 14.61
C GLY A 104 -4.24 -16.59 14.41
N THR A 105 -3.73 -16.65 13.19
CA THR A 105 -2.50 -15.97 12.80
C THR A 105 -2.74 -15.00 11.64
N ASP A 106 -1.99 -13.91 11.65
CA ASP A 106 -1.83 -13.01 10.50
C ASP A 106 -0.46 -13.26 9.85
N THR A 107 -0.40 -13.16 8.54
CA THR A 107 0.86 -13.25 7.80
C THR A 107 1.48 -11.85 7.69
N ALA A 108 2.65 -11.65 8.30
CA ALA A 108 3.40 -10.40 8.27
C ALA A 108 4.64 -10.50 7.37
N ALA A 109 5.03 -9.40 6.72
CA ALA A 109 6.31 -9.35 6.01
C ALA A 109 7.45 -9.09 7.00
N LEU A 110 8.64 -9.62 6.72
CA LEU A 110 9.81 -9.42 7.57
C LEU A 110 10.69 -8.29 7.03
N TYR A 111 10.90 -7.23 7.81
CA TYR A 111 11.96 -6.26 7.57
C TYR A 111 13.19 -6.66 8.38
N ASP A 112 14.36 -6.73 7.73
CA ASP A 112 15.65 -7.05 8.37
C ASP A 112 16.72 -6.06 7.90
N ASN A 113 17.35 -5.36 8.86
CA ASN A 113 18.45 -4.42 8.61
C ASN A 113 19.85 -5.00 8.89
N GLY A 114 19.93 -6.31 9.14
CA GLY A 114 21.15 -7.04 9.48
C GLY A 114 21.51 -7.01 10.97
N THR A 115 20.85 -6.18 11.78
CA THR A 115 21.07 -6.09 13.24
C THR A 115 19.84 -6.40 14.07
N ALA A 116 18.66 -6.30 13.47
CA ALA A 116 17.38 -6.68 14.03
C ALA A 116 16.39 -6.89 12.88
N ALA A 117 15.38 -7.70 13.15
CA ALA A 117 14.27 -7.88 12.25
C ALA A 117 12.96 -7.57 12.98
N ILE A 118 12.02 -6.96 12.26
CA ILE A 118 10.67 -6.63 12.73
C ILE A 118 9.64 -7.05 11.69
N THR A 119 8.43 -7.32 12.15
CA THR A 119 7.29 -7.57 11.27
C THR A 119 6.69 -6.25 10.79
N ILE A 120 6.37 -6.17 9.51
CA ILE A 120 5.72 -5.01 8.90
C ILE A 120 4.38 -5.41 8.25
N TYR A 121 3.42 -4.50 8.31
CA TYR A 121 2.07 -4.68 7.78
C TYR A 121 1.71 -3.49 6.88
N PRO A 122 0.96 -3.68 5.77
CA PRO A 122 0.59 -2.58 4.89
C PRO A 122 -0.14 -1.42 5.59
N LEU A 123 -0.96 -1.71 6.61
CA LEU A 123 -1.61 -0.68 7.43
C LEU A 123 -0.60 0.17 8.20
N ALA A 124 0.36 -0.47 8.89
CA ALA A 124 1.40 0.22 9.64
C ALA A 124 2.26 1.10 8.72
N GLU A 125 2.60 0.60 7.53
CA GLU A 125 3.30 1.37 6.50
C GLU A 125 2.51 2.62 6.09
N ARG A 126 1.20 2.48 5.83
CA ARG A 126 0.36 3.63 5.45
C ARG A 126 0.28 4.66 6.56
N MET A 127 0.19 4.24 7.82
CA MET A 127 0.21 5.16 8.96
C MET A 127 1.54 5.91 9.07
N MET A 128 2.66 5.19 8.97
CA MET A 128 4.00 5.80 8.99
C MET A 128 4.18 6.80 7.85
N LEU A 129 3.74 6.44 6.64
CA LEU A 129 3.74 7.33 5.48
C LEU A 129 2.89 8.59 5.72
N ALA A 130 1.68 8.45 6.26
CA ALA A 130 0.80 9.57 6.58
C ALA A 130 1.42 10.50 7.65
N THR A 131 1.99 9.93 8.71
CA THR A 131 2.59 10.72 9.79
C THR A 131 3.88 11.42 9.36
N HIS A 132 4.82 10.71 8.74
CA HIS A 132 6.17 11.23 8.53
C HIS A 132 6.38 11.86 7.16
N ILE A 133 5.73 11.36 6.11
CA ILE A 133 5.90 11.91 4.76
C ILE A 133 4.84 12.98 4.49
N GLU A 134 3.58 12.65 4.71
CA GLU A 134 2.49 13.60 4.43
C GLU A 134 2.44 14.71 5.47
N GLY A 135 2.73 14.43 6.75
CA GLY A 135 2.85 15.45 7.79
C GLY A 135 3.80 16.57 7.39
N ILE A 136 5.01 16.23 6.92
CA ILE A 136 5.97 17.21 6.38
C ILE A 136 5.38 17.98 5.19
N ALA A 137 4.59 17.32 4.36
CA ALA A 137 4.02 17.94 3.19
C ALA A 137 2.94 18.97 3.54
N PHE A 138 2.02 18.60 4.43
CA PHE A 138 0.96 19.49 4.92
C PHE A 138 1.51 20.64 5.76
N GLU A 139 2.54 20.42 6.57
CA GLU A 139 3.20 21.50 7.33
C GLU A 139 3.82 22.56 6.42
N LYS A 140 4.39 22.14 5.28
CA LYS A 140 5.08 23.05 4.36
C LYS A 140 4.16 23.78 3.39
N ALA A 141 3.08 23.13 2.95
CA ALA A 141 2.27 23.61 1.83
C ALA A 141 0.79 23.87 2.19
N GLY A 142 0.33 23.51 3.39
CA GLY A 142 -1.09 23.58 3.75
C GLY A 142 -1.92 22.43 3.16
N SER A 143 -3.24 22.44 3.37
CA SER A 143 -4.10 21.28 3.10
C SER A 143 -4.25 20.92 1.62
N GLU A 144 -4.45 21.90 0.73
CA GLU A 144 -4.70 21.61 -0.69
C GLU A 144 -3.40 21.27 -1.43
N ASP A 145 -2.36 22.10 -1.27
CA ASP A 145 -1.06 21.88 -1.93
C ASP A 145 -0.22 20.76 -1.27
N GLY A 146 -0.49 20.45 0.01
CA GLY A 146 0.21 19.41 0.77
C GLY A 146 -0.04 18.01 0.21
N ALA A 147 -1.29 17.71 -0.16
CA ALA A 147 -1.63 16.43 -0.78
C ALA A 147 -0.89 16.24 -2.11
N ASP A 148 -0.85 17.26 -2.95
CA ASP A 148 -0.13 17.22 -4.22
C ASP A 148 1.39 17.14 -4.04
N MET A 149 1.94 17.79 -3.01
CA MET A 149 3.36 17.67 -2.69
C MET A 149 3.70 16.25 -2.21
N ALA A 150 2.88 15.65 -1.35
CA ALA A 150 3.07 14.28 -0.88
C ALA A 150 2.98 13.27 -2.04
N VAL A 151 2.00 13.42 -2.94
CA VAL A 151 1.91 12.61 -4.17
C VAL A 151 3.19 12.70 -5.00
N ARG A 152 3.73 13.91 -5.21
CA ARG A 152 5.00 14.08 -5.93
C ARG A 152 6.16 13.37 -5.22
N MET A 153 6.20 13.40 -3.89
CA MET A 153 7.21 12.66 -3.11
C MET A 153 7.08 11.15 -3.32
N TYR A 154 5.86 10.59 -3.22
CA TYR A 154 5.57 9.18 -3.47
C TYR A 154 5.93 8.74 -4.88
N MET A 155 5.66 9.56 -5.89
CA MET A 155 6.10 9.28 -7.26
C MET A 155 7.63 9.12 -7.36
N THR A 156 8.42 9.81 -6.53
CA THR A 156 9.89 9.60 -6.49
C THR A 156 10.31 8.29 -5.83
N PHE A 157 9.43 7.65 -5.05
CA PHE A 157 9.71 6.39 -4.36
C PHE A 157 9.44 5.17 -5.24
N ILE A 158 8.74 5.34 -6.36
CA ILE A 158 8.37 4.25 -7.26
C ILE A 158 9.18 4.33 -8.55
N ASN A 159 9.74 3.21 -8.96
CA ASN A 159 10.22 2.98 -10.30
C ASN A 159 9.15 2.21 -11.09
N MET A 160 8.43 2.93 -11.96
CA MET A 160 7.41 2.33 -12.81
C MET A 160 8.08 1.57 -13.95
N GLN A 161 8.01 0.24 -13.91
CA GLN A 161 8.51 -0.62 -14.98
C GLN A 161 7.35 -1.41 -15.59
N PRO A 162 6.90 -1.04 -16.80
CA PRO A 162 5.74 -1.69 -17.44
C PRO A 162 5.88 -3.20 -17.63
N GLU A 163 7.12 -3.71 -17.71
CA GLU A 163 7.39 -5.12 -18.05
C GLU A 163 7.46 -6.04 -16.82
N ILE A 164 7.84 -5.52 -15.65
CA ILE A 164 8.08 -6.32 -14.45
C ILE A 164 7.31 -5.83 -13.21
N GLY A 165 6.46 -4.82 -13.38
CA GLY A 165 5.66 -4.20 -12.33
C GLY A 165 6.37 -3.05 -11.60
N ASN A 166 5.58 -2.30 -10.83
CA ASN A 166 6.10 -1.22 -10.00
C ASN A 166 6.99 -1.79 -8.89
N ARG A 167 8.19 -1.23 -8.74
CA ARG A 167 9.12 -1.54 -7.66
C ARG A 167 9.54 -0.25 -6.98
N LEU A 168 10.08 -0.33 -5.78
CA LEU A 168 10.65 0.87 -5.17
C LEU A 168 11.85 1.35 -6.00
N SER A 169 12.00 2.67 -6.08
CA SER A 169 13.23 3.31 -6.50
C SER A 169 14.30 3.13 -5.40
N GLU A 170 15.56 3.39 -5.73
CA GLU A 170 16.63 3.42 -4.72
C GLU A 170 16.30 4.40 -3.58
N LYS A 171 15.83 5.60 -3.94
CA LYS A 171 15.38 6.61 -2.98
C LYS A 171 14.23 6.13 -2.10
N GLY A 172 13.24 5.44 -2.68
CA GLY A 172 12.12 4.87 -1.92
C GLY A 172 12.58 3.81 -0.93
N ARG A 173 13.47 2.91 -1.35
CA ARG A 173 14.07 1.89 -0.47
C ARG A 173 14.85 2.52 0.68
N GLU A 174 15.74 3.46 0.38
CA GLU A 174 16.57 4.12 1.39
C GLU A 174 15.71 4.89 2.38
N GLY A 175 14.79 5.73 1.89
CA GLY A 175 13.91 6.54 2.73
C GLY A 175 13.05 5.70 3.68
N LEU A 176 12.43 4.63 3.17
CA LEU A 176 11.61 3.74 4.00
C LEU A 176 12.45 2.91 4.98
N SER A 177 13.63 2.44 4.56
CA SER A 177 14.53 1.71 5.47
C SER A 177 15.00 2.59 6.62
N LEU A 178 15.32 3.86 6.37
CA LEU A 178 15.71 4.81 7.41
C LEU A 178 14.62 4.99 8.48
N LEU A 179 13.35 5.05 8.08
CA LEU A 179 12.23 5.16 9.03
C LEU A 179 12.12 3.91 9.93
N HIS A 180 12.31 2.72 9.36
CA HIS A 180 12.29 1.47 10.11
C HIS A 180 13.52 1.31 11.02
N ASP A 181 14.69 1.71 10.55
CA ASP A 181 15.92 1.69 11.34
C ASP A 181 15.82 2.61 12.56
N GLU A 182 15.23 3.80 12.40
CA GLU A 182 14.94 4.69 13.53
C GLU A 182 13.90 4.06 14.49
N LEU A 183 12.84 3.44 13.98
CA LEU A 183 11.89 2.72 14.82
C LEU A 183 12.57 1.62 15.67
N ILE A 184 13.46 0.83 15.06
CA ILE A 184 14.24 -0.21 15.76
C ILE A 184 15.16 0.40 16.82
N LYS A 185 15.79 1.54 16.55
CA LYS A 185 16.66 2.22 17.53
C LYS A 185 15.87 2.71 18.73
N VAL A 186 14.77 3.44 18.50
CA VAL A 186 13.90 3.98 19.56
C VAL A 186 13.32 2.86 20.42
N ALA A 187 12.93 1.76 19.78
CA ALA A 187 12.49 0.55 20.45
C ALA A 187 13.54 -0.07 21.37
N LYS A 188 14.77 -0.25 20.88
CA LYS A 188 15.89 -0.79 21.66
C LYS A 188 16.26 0.11 22.83
N ALA A 189 16.06 1.43 22.71
CA ALA A 189 16.27 2.40 23.78
C ALA A 189 15.21 2.34 24.89
N GLY A 190 14.15 1.54 24.72
CA GLY A 190 13.08 1.39 25.71
C GLY A 190 12.14 2.59 25.79
N GLU A 191 12.12 3.44 24.76
CA GLU A 191 11.23 4.62 24.71
C GLU A 191 9.75 4.24 24.54
N PHE A 192 9.47 2.98 24.18
CA PHE A 192 8.13 2.40 24.19
C PHE A 192 7.99 1.39 25.34
N ASN A 193 7.12 1.68 26.32
CA ASN A 193 6.78 0.73 27.41
C ASN A 193 6.12 -0.56 26.88
N THR A 194 5.49 -0.49 25.70
CA THR A 194 4.95 -1.59 24.90
C THR A 194 4.94 -1.13 23.45
N MET A 195 5.52 -1.87 22.51
CA MET A 195 5.27 -1.59 21.08
C MET A 195 3.80 -1.86 20.78
N PRO A 196 3.05 -0.91 20.18
CA PRO A 196 1.75 -1.23 19.64
C PRO A 196 1.92 -2.28 18.52
N VAL A 197 1.25 -3.42 18.67
CA VAL A 197 1.11 -4.39 17.58
C VAL A 197 -0.03 -3.89 16.70
N ILE A 198 0.29 -3.54 15.46
CA ILE A 198 -0.69 -3.13 14.45
C ILE A 198 -0.91 -4.36 13.56
N HIS A 199 -2.11 -4.92 13.63
CA HIS A 199 -2.61 -5.98 12.74
C HIS A 199 -3.36 -5.36 11.56
#